data_AF-A0ABD6F079-F1
#
_entry.id   AF-A0ABD6F079-F1
#
_cell.length_a   1.000
_cell.length_b   1.000
_cell.length_c   1.000
_cell.angle_alpha   90.00
_cell.angle_beta   90.00
_cell.angle_gamma   90.00
#
_symmetry.space_group_name_H-M   'P 1'
#
loop_
_entity.id
_entity.type
_entity.pdbx_description
1 polymer ?
#
loop_
_entity_poly.entity_id
_entity_poly.type
_entity_poly.pdbx_seq_one_letter_code
_entity_poly.pdbx_strand_id
1 'polypeptide(L)'
;MLIRSDGNDYAFLLKGHEDPRQDERVMQLFGLVNTLLLHQTDTCRRNLTIQRYSIVALSQNSGLIGWVPNCDTLHSLIRDYREKKNIVLSIEHKLMQAFATDLDQLTLMQKVQVFEHALEMTSGNDLQQILWLKSPDSEVWFDRRTNYTRSMACMSMVGYILGLGDRHPSNLMLDRVSGKIVHIDFGDCFEVAMTREKFPEKIPFRLTRMLIQDALLRFRVPFLPLCPHVSFRRS
;
A
#
# COMPACT_ATOMS: atom_id res chain seq x y z
N MET A 1 15.54 8.87 -19.31
CA MET A 1 14.60 10.01 -19.42
C MET A 1 14.37 10.25 -20.89
N LEU A 2 13.11 10.29 -21.33
CA LEU A 2 12.74 10.55 -22.73
C LEU A 2 12.11 11.94 -22.77
N ILE A 3 12.70 12.85 -23.55
CA ILE A 3 12.15 14.18 -23.80
C ILE A 3 11.19 14.04 -24.97
N ARG A 4 9.91 14.35 -24.78
CA ARG A 4 8.91 14.32 -25.84
C ARG A 4 8.85 15.67 -26.55
N SER A 5 8.28 15.70 -27.75
CA SER A 5 8.09 16.91 -28.57
C SER A 5 7.25 18.01 -27.91
N ASP A 6 6.58 17.72 -26.80
CA ASP A 6 5.85 18.68 -25.97
C ASP A 6 6.74 19.39 -24.93
N GLY A 7 8.04 19.08 -24.89
CA GLY A 7 9.01 19.66 -23.97
C GLY A 7 8.98 19.06 -22.56
N ASN A 8 8.16 18.03 -22.31
CA ASN A 8 8.07 17.38 -21.01
C ASN A 8 9.00 16.16 -20.94
N ASP A 9 9.61 16.01 -19.76
CA ASP A 9 10.46 14.86 -19.45
C ASP A 9 9.62 13.69 -18.92
N TYR A 10 9.73 12.55 -19.59
CA TYR A 10 9.11 11.31 -19.15
C TYR A 10 10.19 10.33 -18.69
N ALA A 11 10.16 10.00 -17.40
CA ALA A 11 11.01 8.96 -16.83
C ALA A 11 10.32 7.59 -16.95
N PHE A 12 11.13 6.58 -17.26
CA PHE A 12 10.71 5.18 -17.34
C PHE A 12 11.72 4.32 -16.60
N LEU A 13 11.22 3.29 -15.94
CA LEU A 13 11.98 2.19 -15.39
C LEU A 13 11.99 1.04 -16.41
N LEU A 14 13.17 0.59 -16.82
CA LEU A 14 13.32 -0.61 -17.64
C LEU A 14 13.36 -1.82 -16.71
N LYS A 15 12.32 -2.66 -16.75
CA LYS A 15 12.29 -3.95 -16.04
C LYS A 15 12.80 -5.01 -17.01
N GLY A 16 13.83 -5.75 -16.59
CA GLY A 16 14.40 -6.87 -17.34
C GLY A 16 14.17 -8.17 -16.60
N HIS A 17 14.11 -9.28 -17.34
CA HIS A 17 13.86 -10.63 -16.84
C HIS A 17 12.49 -10.85 -16.19
N GLU A 18 11.52 -9.99 -16.50
CA GLU A 18 10.15 -10.11 -16.03
C GLU A 18 9.16 -9.80 -17.15
N ASP A 19 8.01 -10.49 -17.14
CA ASP A 19 6.93 -10.29 -18.09
C ASP A 19 5.99 -9.18 -17.61
N PRO A 20 6.00 -7.98 -18.22
CA PRO A 20 5.20 -6.85 -17.77
C PRO A 20 3.72 -6.94 -18.18
N ARG A 21 3.34 -7.96 -18.97
CA ARG A 21 1.98 -8.08 -19.53
C ARG A 21 0.93 -8.23 -18.43
N GLN A 22 1.28 -8.89 -17.32
CA GLN A 22 0.38 -9.02 -16.18
C GLN A 22 0.03 -7.63 -15.60
N ASP A 23 1.03 -6.84 -15.25
CA ASP A 23 0.85 -5.48 -14.77
C ASP A 23 0.11 -4.61 -15.79
N GLU A 24 0.38 -4.77 -17.10
CA GLU A 24 -0.34 -4.05 -18.16
C GLU A 24 -1.85 -4.33 -18.12
N ARG A 25 -2.26 -5.61 -17.95
CA ARG A 25 -3.68 -5.99 -17.81
C ARG A 25 -4.29 -5.44 -16.52
N VAL A 26 -3.53 -5.43 -15.42
CA VAL A 26 -3.97 -4.82 -14.17
C VAL A 26 -4.22 -3.31 -14.35
N MET A 27 -3.36 -2.59 -15.09
CA MET A 27 -3.57 -1.17 -15.40
C MET A 27 -4.80 -0.92 -16.29
N GLN A 28 -5.14 -1.85 -17.19
CA GLN A 28 -6.37 -1.81 -17.97
C GLN A 28 -7.60 -2.00 -17.07
N LEU A 29 -7.57 -2.99 -16.17
CA LEU A 29 -8.62 -3.22 -15.18
C LEU A 29 -8.83 -1.99 -14.29
N PHE A 30 -7.76 -1.37 -13.78
CA PHE A 30 -7.88 -0.13 -13.01
C PHE A 30 -8.46 1.02 -13.83
N GLY A 31 -8.22 1.03 -15.14
CA GLY A 31 -8.87 1.96 -16.07
C GLY A 31 -10.39 1.79 -16.04
N LEU A 32 -10.86 0.55 -16.19
CA LEU A 32 -12.28 0.21 -16.11
C LEU A 32 -12.87 0.58 -14.74
N VAL A 33 -12.19 0.23 -13.64
CA VAL A 33 -12.65 0.56 -12.29
C VAL A 33 -12.80 2.07 -12.11
N ASN A 34 -11.82 2.86 -12.58
CA ASN A 34 -11.92 4.32 -12.54
C ASN A 34 -13.12 4.84 -13.33
N THR A 35 -13.41 4.29 -14.52
CA THR A 35 -14.60 4.65 -15.29
C THR A 35 -15.88 4.37 -14.51
N LEU A 36 -15.98 3.20 -13.84
CA LEU A 36 -17.13 2.84 -13.02
C LEU A 36 -17.29 3.76 -11.79
N LEU A 37 -16.19 4.08 -11.11
CA LEU A 37 -16.18 4.99 -9.96
C LEU A 37 -16.55 6.43 -10.34
N LEU A 38 -16.25 6.88 -11.55
CA LEU A 38 -16.65 8.18 -12.05
C LEU A 38 -18.12 8.24 -12.44
N HIS A 39 -18.70 7.13 -12.90
CA HIS A 39 -20.10 7.08 -13.31
C HIS A 39 -21.06 7.16 -12.11
N GLN A 40 -20.64 6.67 -10.94
CA GLN A 40 -21.48 6.68 -9.74
C GLN A 40 -21.32 7.99 -8.96
N THR A 41 -22.44 8.65 -8.64
CA THR A 41 -22.47 10.02 -8.08
C THR A 41 -21.75 10.13 -6.74
N ASP A 42 -21.94 9.18 -5.83
CA ASP A 42 -21.32 9.21 -4.50
C ASP A 42 -19.81 9.02 -4.53
N THR A 43 -19.30 8.14 -5.41
CA THR A 43 -17.87 7.86 -5.56
C THR A 43 -17.17 8.96 -6.35
N CYS A 44 -17.84 9.52 -7.36
CA CYS A 44 -17.37 10.70 -8.10
C CYS A 44 -17.25 11.93 -7.18
N ARG A 45 -18.28 12.21 -6.36
CA ARG A 45 -18.24 13.31 -5.37
C ARG A 45 -17.09 13.17 -4.37
N ARG A 46 -16.69 11.94 -4.05
CA ARG A 46 -15.56 11.64 -3.15
C ARG A 46 -14.20 11.57 -3.87
N ASN A 47 -14.17 11.78 -5.19
CA ASN A 47 -12.99 11.67 -6.05
C ASN A 47 -12.24 10.33 -5.87
N LEU A 48 -12.98 9.23 -5.73
CA LEU A 48 -12.39 7.90 -5.63
C LEU A 48 -11.79 7.50 -6.97
N THR A 49 -10.47 7.41 -7.00
CA THR A 49 -9.70 7.05 -8.19
C THR A 49 -8.48 6.25 -7.78
N ILE A 50 -8.16 5.25 -8.59
CA ILE A 50 -6.96 4.43 -8.48
C ILE A 50 -5.87 5.09 -9.32
N GLN A 51 -4.72 5.32 -8.69
CA GLN A 51 -3.55 5.82 -9.39
C GLN A 51 -3.02 4.74 -10.33
N ARG A 52 -2.89 5.09 -11.61
CA ARG A 52 -2.33 4.22 -12.65
C ARG A 52 -1.01 4.80 -13.14
N TYR A 53 -0.22 3.94 -13.75
CA TYR A 53 1.00 4.31 -14.46
C TYR A 53 1.09 3.55 -15.78
N SER A 54 1.87 4.08 -16.72
CA SER A 54 2.02 3.48 -18.04
C SER A 54 2.89 2.23 -17.95
N ILE A 55 2.54 1.20 -18.72
CA ILE A 55 3.34 -0.01 -18.85
C ILE A 55 3.36 -0.34 -20.34
N VAL A 56 4.55 -0.60 -20.86
CA VAL A 56 4.77 -0.95 -22.26
C VAL A 56 5.60 -2.23 -22.30
N ALA A 57 4.96 -3.34 -22.67
CA ALA A 57 5.66 -4.60 -22.90
C ALA A 57 6.53 -4.48 -24.17
N LEU A 58 7.84 -4.71 -24.02
CA LEU A 58 8.79 -4.71 -25.15
C LEU A 58 9.05 -6.13 -25.64
N SER A 59 9.11 -7.10 -24.74
CA SER A 59 9.26 -8.53 -25.04
C SER A 59 8.58 -9.37 -23.95
N GLN A 60 8.70 -10.70 -24.04
CA GLN A 60 8.20 -11.61 -23.00
C GLN A 60 8.97 -11.49 -21.66
N ASN A 61 10.18 -10.91 -21.67
CA ASN A 61 11.05 -10.80 -20.51
C ASN A 61 11.50 -9.35 -20.25
N SER A 62 10.89 -8.36 -20.89
CA SER A 62 11.27 -6.97 -20.68
C SER A 62 10.13 -6.00 -20.96
N GLY A 63 10.11 -4.91 -20.20
CA GLY A 63 9.11 -3.85 -20.33
C GLY A 63 9.59 -2.52 -19.79
N LEU A 64 8.89 -1.47 -20.20
CA LEU A 64 9.04 -0.13 -19.64
C LEU A 64 7.86 0.14 -18.70
N ILE A 65 8.17 0.61 -17.51
CA ILE A 65 7.20 1.08 -16.52
C ILE A 65 7.37 2.59 -16.41
N GLY A 66 6.29 3.35 -16.61
CA GLY A 66 6.28 4.78 -16.43
C GLY A 66 6.60 5.13 -14.98
N TRP A 67 7.56 6.03 -14.79
CA TRP A 67 7.93 6.49 -13.47
C TRP A 67 6.76 7.24 -12.83
N VAL A 68 6.42 6.90 -11.59
CA VAL A 68 5.42 7.64 -10.82
C VAL A 68 6.11 8.80 -10.12
N PRO A 69 5.90 10.06 -10.55
CA PRO A 69 6.56 11.20 -9.94
C PRO A 69 6.03 11.42 -8.52
N ASN A 70 6.83 12.12 -7.71
CA ASN A 70 6.42 12.57 -6.38
C ASN A 70 6.03 11.49 -5.37
N CYS A 71 6.36 10.23 -5.63
CA CYS A 71 6.01 9.11 -4.76
C CYS A 71 7.24 8.57 -4.03
N ASP A 72 7.06 8.17 -2.77
CA ASP A 72 8.05 7.44 -1.97
C ASP A 72 7.43 6.14 -1.48
N THR A 73 8.22 5.07 -1.38
CA THR A 73 7.74 3.82 -0.76
C THR A 73 7.44 4.04 0.73
N LEU A 74 6.46 3.33 1.28
CA LEU A 74 6.21 3.37 2.73
C LEU A 74 7.44 2.91 3.51
N HIS A 75 8.18 1.93 2.98
CA HIS A 75 9.44 1.48 3.57
C HIS A 75 10.46 2.63 3.70
N SER A 76 10.73 3.37 2.62
CA SER A 76 11.68 4.49 2.67
C SER A 76 11.18 5.60 3.61
N LEU A 77 9.89 5.92 3.58
CA LEU A 77 9.32 6.92 4.47
C LEU A 77 9.48 6.56 5.96
N ILE A 78 9.21 5.29 6.31
CA ILE A 78 9.35 4.80 7.69
C ILE A 78 10.81 4.76 8.10
N ARG A 79 11.71 4.30 7.23
CA ARG A 79 13.15 4.29 7.47
C ARG A 79 13.68 5.69 7.78
N ASP A 80 13.43 6.65 6.90
CA ASP A 80 13.94 8.01 7.05
C ASP A 80 13.39 8.69 8.31
N TYR A 81 12.11 8.44 8.65
CA TYR A 81 11.49 8.93 9.89
C TYR A 81 12.15 8.34 11.14
N ARG A 82 12.32 7.02 11.17
CA ARG A 82 12.90 6.30 12.31
C ARG A 82 14.36 6.68 12.52
N GLU A 83 15.14 6.78 11.46
CA GLU A 83 16.52 7.27 11.51
C GLU A 83 16.60 8.68 12.13
N LYS A 84 15.74 9.60 11.68
CA LYS A 84 15.69 10.96 12.23
C LYS A 84 15.28 11.02 13.71
N LYS A 85 14.53 10.03 14.18
CA LYS A 85 14.09 9.91 15.59
C LYS A 85 14.97 8.99 16.42
N ASN A 86 16.07 8.47 15.87
CA ASN A 86 16.94 7.46 16.49
C ASN A 86 16.18 6.19 16.95
N ILE A 87 15.15 5.80 16.19
CA ILE A 87 14.39 4.56 16.39
C ILE A 87 14.98 3.49 15.49
N VAL A 88 15.20 2.29 16.02
CA VAL A 88 15.69 1.15 15.24
C VAL A 88 14.61 0.69 14.26
N LEU A 89 14.95 0.56 12.97
CA LEU A 89 14.00 0.16 11.91
C LEU A 89 13.29 -1.16 12.22
N SER A 90 14.01 -2.13 12.78
CA SER A 90 13.52 -3.47 13.10
C SER A 90 13.15 -3.64 14.59
N ILE A 91 12.77 -2.57 15.29
CA ILE A 91 12.53 -2.61 16.74
C ILE A 91 11.47 -3.65 17.12
N GLU A 92 10.38 -3.77 16.35
CA GLU A 92 9.33 -4.77 16.56
C GLU A 92 9.90 -6.19 16.51
N HIS A 93 10.71 -6.49 15.49
CA HIS A 93 11.34 -7.79 15.33
C HIS A 93 12.35 -8.09 16.46
N LYS A 94 13.12 -7.09 16.90
CA LYS A 94 14.05 -7.26 18.02
C LYS A 94 13.34 -7.54 19.33
N LEU A 95 12.18 -6.90 19.58
CA LEU A 95 11.35 -7.18 20.75
C LEU A 95 10.79 -8.60 20.71
N MET A 96 10.35 -9.05 19.52
CA MET A 96 9.89 -10.44 19.34
C MET A 96 11.01 -11.45 19.62
N GLN A 97 12.23 -11.21 19.10
CA GLN A 97 13.39 -12.08 19.32
C GLN A 97 13.90 -12.07 20.78
N ALA A 98 13.75 -10.94 21.48
CA ALA A 98 14.08 -10.85 22.90
C ALA A 98 13.09 -11.65 23.76
N PHE A 99 11.84 -11.77 23.32
CA PHE A 99 10.80 -12.53 24.00
C PHE A 99 10.87 -14.04 23.69
N ALA A 100 11.28 -14.42 22.47
CA ALA A 100 11.45 -15.82 22.06
C ALA A 100 12.63 -16.02 21.09
N THR A 101 13.50 -16.99 21.39
CA THR A 101 14.76 -17.23 20.66
C THR A 101 14.56 -17.76 19.23
N ASP A 102 13.57 -18.62 19.00
CA ASP A 102 13.28 -19.21 17.69
C ASP A 102 11.80 -18.99 17.35
N LEU A 103 11.53 -17.91 16.61
CA LEU A 103 10.19 -17.51 16.21
C LEU A 103 9.56 -18.50 15.23
N ASP A 104 10.34 -19.22 14.44
CA ASP A 104 9.83 -20.07 13.36
C ASP A 104 9.20 -21.36 13.90
N GLN A 105 9.78 -21.91 14.97
CA GLN A 105 9.32 -23.14 15.64
C GLN A 105 8.13 -22.94 16.58
N LEU A 106 7.71 -21.69 16.82
CA LEU A 106 6.58 -21.41 17.71
C LEU A 106 5.25 -21.88 17.11
N THR A 107 4.38 -22.38 17.98
CA THR A 107 2.97 -22.65 17.65
C THR A 107 2.24 -21.35 17.30
N LEU A 108 1.11 -21.44 16.60
CA LEU A 108 0.34 -20.25 16.21
C LEU A 108 -0.03 -19.37 17.42
N MET A 109 -0.49 -19.96 18.52
CA MET A 109 -0.86 -19.22 19.72
C MET A 109 0.33 -18.50 20.35
N GLN A 110 1.50 -19.13 20.38
CA GLN A 110 2.73 -18.49 20.87
C GLN A 110 3.17 -17.35 19.96
N LYS A 111 3.08 -17.52 18.62
CA LYS A 111 3.37 -16.45 17.66
C LYS A 111 2.47 -15.23 17.88
N VAL A 112 1.17 -15.46 18.14
CA VAL A 112 0.22 -14.39 18.47
C VAL A 112 0.65 -13.66 19.74
N GLN A 113 0.97 -14.39 20.82
CA GLN A 113 1.41 -13.78 22.08
C GLN A 113 2.68 -12.93 21.92
N VAL A 114 3.69 -13.44 21.21
CA VAL A 114 4.94 -12.70 20.96
C VAL A 114 4.67 -11.45 20.12
N PHE A 115 3.78 -11.56 19.13
CA PHE A 115 3.39 -10.44 18.29
C PHE A 115 2.61 -9.36 19.08
N GLU A 116 1.63 -9.76 19.88
CA GLU A 116 0.87 -8.85 20.76
C GLU A 116 1.79 -8.12 21.73
N HIS A 117 2.76 -8.82 22.33
CA HIS A 117 3.76 -8.21 23.20
C HIS A 117 4.57 -7.12 22.49
N ALA A 118 5.07 -7.40 21.27
CA ALA A 118 5.80 -6.41 20.49
C ALA A 118 4.93 -5.22 20.07
N LEU A 119 3.63 -5.45 19.83
CA LEU A 119 2.67 -4.39 19.57
C LEU A 119 2.47 -3.52 20.81
N GLU A 120 2.25 -4.07 22.00
CA GLU A 120 2.05 -3.27 23.22
C GLU A 120 3.25 -2.38 23.56
N MET A 121 4.45 -2.84 23.25
CA MET A 121 5.70 -2.13 23.50
C MET A 121 6.03 -1.05 22.45
N THR A 122 5.24 -0.93 21.37
CA THR A 122 5.49 0.01 20.27
C THR A 122 4.24 0.82 19.92
N SER A 123 4.42 2.10 19.55
CA SER A 123 3.29 3.00 19.27
C SER A 123 2.62 2.76 17.91
N GLY A 124 3.41 2.45 16.87
CA GLY A 124 2.93 2.32 15.49
C GLY A 124 2.33 3.60 14.90
N ASN A 125 2.73 4.77 15.40
CA ASN A 125 2.23 6.08 14.97
C ASN A 125 3.08 6.73 13.86
N ASP A 126 4.12 6.06 13.38
CA ASP A 126 5.12 6.62 12.48
C ASP A 126 4.48 7.21 11.22
N LEU A 127 3.59 6.48 10.56
CA LEU A 127 2.98 6.93 9.30
C LEU A 127 2.08 8.16 9.49
N GLN A 128 1.30 8.19 10.58
CA GLN A 128 0.50 9.36 10.95
C GLN A 128 1.40 10.58 11.20
N GLN A 129 2.51 10.39 11.92
CA GLN A 129 3.47 11.45 12.19
C GLN A 129 4.17 11.91 10.91
N ILE A 130 4.51 11.00 10.00
CA ILE A 130 5.10 11.31 8.70
C ILE A 130 4.13 12.17 7.88
N LEU A 131 2.86 11.77 7.81
CA LEU A 131 1.84 12.51 7.03
C LEU A 131 1.64 13.92 7.59
N TRP A 132 1.64 14.07 8.92
CA TRP A 132 1.61 15.36 9.58
C TRP A 132 2.87 16.20 9.27
N LEU A 133 4.06 15.65 9.54
CA LEU A 133 5.33 16.38 9.42
C LEU A 133 5.69 16.76 7.97
N LYS A 134 5.20 16.01 6.98
CA LYS A 134 5.40 16.32 5.55
C LYS A 134 4.33 17.25 4.98
N SER A 135 3.31 17.62 5.76
CA SER A 135 2.28 18.57 5.34
C SER A 135 2.67 19.98 5.77
N PRO A 136 2.53 20.98 4.87
CA PRO A 136 2.91 22.37 5.18
C PRO A 136 1.99 23.00 6.23
N ASP A 137 0.72 22.63 6.21
CA ASP A 137 -0.32 23.14 7.10
C ASP A 137 -1.39 22.06 7.39
N SER A 138 -2.32 22.38 8.28
CA SER A 138 -3.35 21.46 8.76
C SER A 138 -4.45 21.17 7.74
N GLU A 139 -4.72 22.08 6.81
CA GLU A 139 -5.72 21.90 5.75
C GLU A 139 -5.19 20.89 4.72
N VAL A 140 -3.96 21.10 4.25
CA VAL A 140 -3.27 20.16 3.35
C VAL A 140 -3.11 18.79 4.01
N TRP A 141 -2.79 18.73 5.30
CA TRP A 141 -2.75 17.47 6.03
C TRP A 141 -4.11 16.76 6.02
N PHE A 142 -5.20 17.50 6.29
CA PHE A 142 -6.54 16.94 6.33
C PHE A 142 -6.98 16.37 4.98
N ASP A 143 -6.67 17.07 3.89
CA ASP A 143 -6.94 16.62 2.53
C ASP A 143 -6.10 15.40 2.15
N ARG A 144 -4.79 15.42 2.42
CA ARG A 144 -3.91 14.27 2.18
C ARG A 144 -4.34 13.04 2.95
N ARG A 145 -4.70 13.19 4.22
CA ARG A 145 -5.24 12.11 5.07
C ARG A 145 -6.55 11.55 4.53
N THR A 146 -7.43 12.43 4.04
CA THR A 146 -8.69 12.03 3.42
C THR A 146 -8.45 11.24 2.13
N ASN A 147 -7.52 11.70 1.28
CA ASN A 147 -7.13 11.03 0.05
C ASN A 147 -6.43 9.69 0.31
N TYR A 148 -5.53 9.64 1.30
CA TYR A 148 -4.87 8.42 1.76
C TYR A 148 -5.91 7.37 2.17
N THR A 149 -6.84 7.74 3.05
CA THR A 149 -7.90 6.86 3.54
C THR A 149 -8.78 6.33 2.39
N ARG A 150 -9.18 7.21 1.48
CA ARG A 150 -10.04 6.88 0.34
C ARG A 150 -9.35 5.97 -0.68
N SER A 151 -8.12 6.29 -1.05
CA SER A 151 -7.33 5.51 -2.00
C SER A 151 -6.98 4.14 -1.43
N MET A 152 -6.63 4.06 -0.15
CA MET A 152 -6.39 2.79 0.54
C MET A 152 -7.64 1.91 0.61
N ALA A 153 -8.81 2.48 0.93
CA ALA A 153 -10.06 1.74 0.93
C ALA A 153 -10.41 1.19 -0.46
N CYS A 154 -10.27 2.03 -1.50
CA CYS A 154 -10.52 1.63 -2.88
C CYS A 154 -9.58 0.49 -3.32
N MET A 155 -8.28 0.64 -3.10
CA MET A 155 -7.29 -0.39 -3.45
C MET A 155 -7.42 -1.66 -2.63
N SER A 156 -7.91 -1.58 -1.39
CA SER A 156 -8.20 -2.77 -0.58
C SER A 156 -9.30 -3.62 -1.21
N MET A 157 -10.38 -2.99 -1.70
CA MET A 157 -11.49 -3.70 -2.33
C MET A 157 -11.11 -4.26 -3.70
N VAL A 158 -10.43 -3.45 -4.51
CA VAL A 158 -9.97 -3.91 -5.84
C VAL A 158 -8.89 -4.98 -5.71
N GLY A 159 -7.97 -4.83 -4.77
CA GLY A 159 -6.96 -5.83 -4.47
C GLY A 159 -7.57 -7.15 -4.02
N TYR A 160 -8.61 -7.11 -3.19
CA TYR A 160 -9.34 -8.32 -2.80
C TYR A 160 -9.98 -9.03 -4.01
N ILE A 161 -10.69 -8.29 -4.86
CA ILE A 161 -11.34 -8.85 -6.07
C ILE A 161 -10.30 -9.44 -7.04
N LEU A 162 -9.14 -8.80 -7.16
CA LEU A 162 -8.03 -9.24 -8.00
C LEU A 162 -7.26 -10.43 -7.39
N GLY A 163 -7.42 -10.69 -6.08
CA GLY A 163 -6.57 -11.63 -5.35
C GLY A 163 -5.12 -11.17 -5.26
N LEU A 164 -4.90 -9.86 -5.07
CA LEU A 164 -3.57 -9.25 -5.06
C LEU A 164 -2.83 -9.51 -3.74
N GLY A 165 -1.74 -10.26 -3.80
CA GLY A 165 -0.87 -10.58 -2.67
C GLY A 165 0.43 -9.76 -2.61
N ASP A 166 1.30 -10.08 -1.66
CA ASP A 166 2.66 -9.50 -1.50
C ASP A 166 2.68 -7.97 -1.37
N ARG A 167 1.74 -7.43 -0.58
CA ARG A 167 1.62 -5.99 -0.33
C ARG A 167 2.54 -5.53 0.80
N HIS A 168 3.85 -5.79 0.70
CA HIS A 168 4.82 -5.30 1.67
C HIS A 168 5.08 -3.78 1.53
N PRO A 169 5.67 -3.10 2.54
CA PRO A 169 5.81 -1.65 2.55
C PRO A 169 6.64 -1.05 1.39
N SER A 170 7.38 -1.86 0.65
CA SER A 170 8.11 -1.39 -0.54
C SER A 170 7.25 -1.42 -1.80
N ASN A 171 6.22 -2.26 -1.84
CA ASN A 171 5.22 -2.33 -2.93
C ASN A 171 4.06 -1.33 -2.75
N LEU A 172 4.12 -0.54 -1.67
CA LEU A 172 3.17 0.51 -1.35
C LEU A 172 3.93 1.84 -1.36
N MET A 173 3.46 2.78 -2.18
CA MET A 173 4.01 4.12 -2.25
C MET A 173 2.98 5.16 -1.81
N LEU A 174 3.45 6.29 -1.31
CA LEU A 174 2.62 7.44 -0.96
C LEU A 174 3.00 8.61 -1.85
N ASP A 175 2.03 9.20 -2.52
CA ASP A 175 2.22 10.46 -3.24
C ASP A 175 2.39 11.61 -2.25
N ARG A 176 3.55 12.26 -2.29
CA ARG A 176 3.91 13.39 -1.45
C ARG A 176 2.98 14.59 -1.63
N VAL A 177 2.36 14.74 -2.79
CA VAL A 177 1.51 15.89 -3.11
C VAL A 177 0.07 15.60 -2.71
N SER A 178 -0.55 14.59 -3.32
CA SER A 178 -1.98 14.31 -3.10
C SER A 178 -2.29 13.52 -1.84
N GLY A 179 -1.31 12.80 -1.28
CA GLY A 179 -1.50 11.85 -0.17
C GLY A 179 -2.15 10.52 -0.58
N LYS A 180 -2.38 10.26 -1.87
CA LYS A 180 -2.93 8.98 -2.32
C LYS A 180 -1.91 7.85 -2.18
N ILE A 181 -2.37 6.65 -1.84
CA ILE A 181 -1.55 5.44 -1.92
C ILE A 181 -1.49 4.94 -3.36
N VAL A 182 -0.31 4.50 -3.77
CA VAL A 182 -0.04 3.90 -5.08
C VAL A 182 0.52 2.51 -4.83
N HIS A 183 -0.17 1.49 -5.34
CA HIS A 183 0.32 0.12 -5.30
C HIS A 183 1.18 -0.12 -6.54
N ILE A 184 2.33 -0.76 -6.35
CA ILE A 184 3.22 -1.17 -7.43
C ILE A 184 3.50 -2.66 -7.34
N ASP A 185 4.10 -3.21 -8.40
CA ASP A 185 4.46 -4.62 -8.55
C ASP A 185 3.25 -5.56 -8.43
N PHE A 186 2.68 -5.98 -9.56
CA PHE A 186 1.48 -6.81 -9.59
C PHE A 186 1.78 -8.26 -9.98
N GLY A 187 3.00 -8.76 -9.73
CA GLY A 187 3.40 -10.14 -10.04
C GLY A 187 2.56 -11.21 -9.32
N ASP A 188 2.12 -10.95 -8.09
CA ASP A 188 1.30 -11.88 -7.29
C ASP A 188 -0.20 -11.54 -7.35
N CYS A 189 -0.84 -11.70 -8.50
CA CYS A 189 -2.31 -11.64 -8.64
C CYS A 189 -2.97 -13.03 -8.55
N PHE A 190 -4.29 -13.07 -8.41
CA PHE A 190 -5.11 -14.29 -8.42
C PHE A 190 -4.79 -15.29 -7.29
N GLU A 191 -4.59 -14.78 -6.07
CA GLU A 191 -4.41 -15.59 -4.85
C GLU A 191 -3.17 -16.50 -4.86
N VAL A 192 -2.23 -16.26 -5.78
CA VAL A 192 -0.95 -16.98 -5.85
C VAL A 192 -0.21 -16.90 -4.50
N ALA A 193 -0.25 -15.75 -3.83
CA ALA A 193 0.35 -15.60 -2.50
C ALA A 193 -0.34 -16.43 -1.39
N MET A 194 -1.62 -16.77 -1.54
CA MET A 194 -2.36 -17.60 -0.58
C MET A 194 -2.07 -19.09 -0.75
N THR A 195 -1.64 -19.50 -1.95
CA THR A 195 -1.36 -20.90 -2.32
C THR A 195 0.13 -21.26 -2.24
N ARG A 196 1.01 -20.31 -1.86
CA ARG A 196 2.46 -20.54 -1.67
C ARG A 196 2.74 -21.60 -0.60
N GLU A 197 3.72 -22.46 -0.90
CA GLU A 197 4.19 -23.50 0.03
C GLU A 197 4.83 -22.93 1.30
N LYS A 198 5.48 -21.77 1.20
CA LYS A 198 6.11 -21.06 2.33
C LYS A 198 5.38 -19.76 2.61
N PHE A 199 5.03 -19.54 3.88
CA PHE A 199 4.37 -18.34 4.39
C PHE A 199 3.14 -17.88 3.56
N PRO A 200 2.11 -18.73 3.39
CA PRO A 200 0.92 -18.36 2.63
C PRO A 200 0.25 -17.15 3.28
N GLU A 201 -0.04 -16.12 2.49
CA GLU A 201 -0.79 -14.96 2.97
C GLU A 201 -2.21 -15.42 3.34
N LYS A 202 -2.66 -15.08 4.56
CA LYS A 202 -4.00 -15.42 5.07
C LYS A 202 -4.96 -14.23 5.06
N ILE A 203 -4.52 -13.08 4.54
CA ILE A 203 -5.27 -11.83 4.59
C ILE A 203 -5.63 -11.36 3.18
N PRO A 204 -6.85 -10.85 2.98
CA PRO A 204 -7.32 -10.38 1.66
C PRO A 204 -6.62 -9.09 1.20
N PHE A 205 -6.13 -8.29 2.13
CA PHE A 205 -5.34 -7.08 1.89
C PHE A 205 -4.63 -6.66 3.18
N ARG A 206 -3.49 -5.96 3.06
CA ARG A 206 -2.68 -5.55 4.21
C ARG A 206 -3.23 -4.27 4.85
N LEU A 207 -3.86 -4.39 6.02
CA LEU A 207 -4.18 -3.28 6.92
C LEU A 207 -3.43 -3.42 8.25
N THR A 208 -2.13 -3.11 8.27
CA THR A 208 -1.38 -3.13 9.53
C THR A 208 -1.82 -1.99 10.45
N ARG A 209 -1.54 -2.13 11.76
CA ARG A 209 -1.80 -1.09 12.77
C ARG A 209 -1.33 0.29 12.32
N MET A 210 -0.12 0.39 11.73
CA MET A 210 0.44 1.66 11.25
C MET A 210 -0.39 2.30 10.13
N LEU A 211 -0.96 1.49 9.23
CA LEU A 211 -1.80 1.98 8.12
C LEU A 211 -3.17 2.44 8.63
N ILE A 212 -3.71 1.77 9.65
CA ILE A 212 -5.01 2.09 10.26
C ILE A 212 -4.90 3.29 11.23
N GLN A 213 -3.78 3.45 11.93
CA GLN A 213 -3.58 4.48 12.96
C GLN A 213 -3.86 5.89 12.42
N ASP A 214 -3.38 6.18 11.20
CA ASP A 214 -3.64 7.46 10.54
C ASP A 214 -5.12 7.64 10.20
N ALA A 215 -5.83 6.56 9.95
CA ALA A 215 -7.17 6.63 9.37
C ALA A 215 -8.31 6.52 10.41
N LEU A 216 -7.96 6.45 11.71
CA LEU A 216 -8.83 6.05 12.81
C LEU A 216 -9.90 7.04 13.29
N LEU A 217 -10.02 8.26 12.74
CA LEU A 217 -11.20 9.10 13.02
C LEU A 217 -12.35 8.90 12.02
N ARG A 218 -12.07 8.28 10.87
CA ARG A 218 -13.07 8.04 9.82
C ARG A 218 -12.80 6.75 9.07
N PHE A 219 -12.40 5.65 9.71
CA PHE A 219 -12.35 4.36 9.00
C PHE A 219 -13.72 3.68 8.91
N ARG A 220 -14.61 3.94 9.88
CA ARG A 220 -16.01 3.47 9.83
C ARG A 220 -16.86 4.17 8.75
N VAL A 221 -16.69 5.49 8.56
CA VAL A 221 -17.64 6.31 7.76
C VAL A 221 -17.49 6.16 6.22
N PRO A 222 -16.29 5.94 5.63
CA PRO A 222 -16.11 5.65 4.21
C PRO A 222 -16.39 4.19 3.86
N PHE A 223 -16.14 3.24 4.78
CA PHE A 223 -16.35 1.81 4.54
C PHE A 223 -17.81 1.39 4.65
N LEU A 224 -18.60 1.94 5.57
CA LEU A 224 -20.01 1.57 5.74
C LEU A 224 -20.89 1.74 4.48
N PRO A 225 -20.77 2.81 3.66
CA PRO A 225 -21.50 2.90 2.40
C PRO A 225 -20.86 2.10 1.25
N LEU A 226 -19.60 1.64 1.37
CA LEU A 226 -18.91 0.85 0.35
C LEU A 226 -18.97 -0.67 0.61
N CYS A 227 -19.28 -1.10 1.84
CA CYS A 227 -19.19 -2.50 2.27
C CYS A 227 -20.13 -2.79 3.47
N PRO A 228 -21.38 -3.21 3.25
CA PRO A 228 -22.23 -3.73 4.34
C PRO A 228 -21.81 -5.11 4.87
N HIS A 229 -20.89 -5.83 4.20
CA HIS A 229 -20.57 -7.24 4.49
C HIS A 229 -19.11 -7.54 4.89
N VAL A 230 -18.22 -6.53 4.96
CA VAL A 230 -16.82 -6.78 5.35
C VAL A 230 -16.67 -6.69 6.87
N SER A 231 -16.57 -7.86 7.52
CA SER A 231 -16.24 -7.95 8.94
C SER A 231 -14.77 -7.58 9.15
N PHE A 232 -14.50 -6.40 9.69
CA PHE A 232 -13.19 -6.01 10.20
C PHE A 232 -12.80 -6.95 11.35
N ARG A 233 -12.07 -8.03 11.08
CA ARG A 233 -11.35 -8.75 12.13
C ARG A 233 -10.08 -7.97 12.41
N ARG A 234 -10.00 -7.40 13.61
CA ARG A 234 -8.72 -6.96 14.19
C ARG A 234 -7.91 -8.24 14.41
N SER A 235 -6.87 -8.43 13.61
CA SER A 235 -5.78 -9.37 13.87
C SER A 235 -4.60 -8.57 14.40
#